data_AF-A0A8T7L7L5-F1
#
_entry.id   AF-A0A8T7L7L5-F1
#
_cell.length_a   1.000
_cell.length_b   1.000
_cell.length_c   1.000
_cell.angle_alpha   90.00
_cell.angle_beta   90.00
_cell.angle_gamma   90.00
#
_symmetry.space_group_name_H-M   'P 1'
#
loop_
_entity.id
_entity.type
_entity.pdbx_description
1 polymer ?
#
loop_
_entity_poly.entity_id
_entity_poly.type
_entity_poly.pdbx_seq_one_letter_code
_entity_poly.pdbx_strand_id
1 'polypeptide(L)'
;MTVYLQRLKVAPNPEALTPGEARYVHDHFDAYAGEVIVNRQPIPWDAVETVEVARAARATGPAGWVVRHLVHGNERFHVGLYFGTQEAVLPNVTLNVARYIVQAVAYHAPSPVAYKGPDGFSPLKET
;
A
#
# COMPACT_ATOMS: atom_id res chain seq x y z
N MET A 1 -20.28 -4.35 -8.77
CA MET A 1 -19.26 -5.41 -8.95
C MET A 1 -18.16 -5.17 -7.96
N THR A 2 -17.72 -6.22 -7.27
CA THR A 2 -16.60 -6.13 -6.32
C THR A 2 -15.34 -6.59 -7.03
N VAL A 3 -14.27 -5.81 -6.91
CA VAL A 3 -12.97 -6.12 -7.51
C VAL A 3 -12.06 -6.68 -6.42
N TYR A 4 -11.29 -7.73 -6.74
CA TYR A 4 -10.38 -8.37 -5.80
C TYR A 4 -8.94 -8.30 -6.30
N LEU A 5 -7.99 -8.31 -5.37
CA LEU A 5 -6.58 -8.49 -5.70
C LEU A 5 -6.36 -9.87 -6.32
N GLN A 6 -5.71 -9.93 -7.48
CA GLN A 6 -5.26 -11.19 -8.04
C GLN A 6 -4.02 -11.67 -7.28
N ARG A 7 -4.05 -12.91 -6.80
CA ARG A 7 -2.93 -13.51 -6.07
C ARG A 7 -1.65 -13.54 -6.92
N LEU A 8 -0.56 -13.00 -6.36
CA LEU A 8 0.75 -13.01 -7.00
C LEU A 8 1.50 -14.32 -6.73
N LYS A 9 2.30 -14.76 -7.71
CA LYS A 9 3.17 -15.94 -7.58
C LYS A 9 4.59 -15.61 -7.11
N VAL A 10 4.98 -14.34 -7.20
CA VAL A 10 6.31 -13.84 -6.88
C VAL A 10 6.16 -12.66 -5.93
N ALA A 11 7.01 -12.60 -4.91
CA ALA A 11 7.02 -11.50 -3.96
C ALA A 11 7.41 -10.18 -4.65
N PRO A 12 6.86 -9.03 -4.21
CA PRO A 12 7.30 -7.73 -4.72
C PRO A 12 8.78 -7.50 -4.41
N ASN A 13 9.52 -6.91 -5.35
CA ASN A 13 10.94 -6.65 -5.17
C ASN A 13 11.16 -5.39 -4.30
N PRO A 14 11.70 -5.51 -3.07
CA PRO A 14 12.00 -4.34 -2.23
C PRO A 14 13.15 -3.48 -2.79
N GLU A 15 14.04 -4.03 -3.63
CA GLU A 15 15.16 -3.29 -4.23
C GLU A 15 14.71 -2.27 -5.28
N ALA A 16 13.44 -2.33 -5.71
CA ALA A 16 12.86 -1.32 -6.59
C ALA A 16 12.50 -0.01 -5.86
N LEU A 17 12.57 0.00 -4.52
CA LEU A 17 12.33 1.19 -3.70
C LEU A 17 13.59 2.05 -3.60
N THR A 18 13.43 3.37 -3.59
CA THR A 18 14.52 4.27 -3.22
C THR A 18 14.92 4.05 -1.75
N PRO A 19 16.13 4.46 -1.32
CA PRO A 19 16.56 4.28 0.08
C PRO A 19 15.60 4.90 1.11
N GLY A 20 14.99 6.05 0.80
CA GLY A 20 14.00 6.69 1.68
C GLY A 20 12.67 5.94 1.74
N GLU A 21 12.22 5.38 0.63
CA GLU A 21 11.02 4.55 0.56
C GLU A 21 11.22 3.22 1.28
N ALA A 22 12.37 2.58 1.07
CA ALA A 22 12.75 1.36 1.76
C ALA A 22 12.80 1.57 3.28
N ARG A 23 13.34 2.72 3.72
CA ARG A 23 13.34 3.08 5.14
C ARG A 23 11.92 3.26 5.68
N TYR A 24 11.06 3.97 4.96
CA TYR A 24 9.66 4.14 5.36
C TYR A 24 8.95 2.78 5.49
N VAL A 25 9.10 1.91 4.49
CA VAL A 25 8.53 0.56 4.53
C VAL A 25 9.06 -0.18 5.74
N HIS A 26 10.37 -0.25 5.95
CA HIS A 26 10.94 -0.91 7.12
C HIS A 26 10.40 -0.39 8.47
N ASP A 27 10.17 0.92 8.59
CA ASP A 27 9.71 1.53 9.84
C ASP A 27 8.19 1.35 10.10
N HIS A 28 7.40 1.17 9.03
CA HIS A 28 5.93 1.25 9.09
C HIS A 28 5.18 0.03 8.55
N PHE A 29 5.80 -0.81 7.74
CA PHE A 29 5.20 -1.96 7.05
C PHE A 29 6.21 -3.11 6.92
N ASP A 30 6.01 -4.16 7.71
CA ASP A 30 6.88 -5.33 7.70
C ASP A 30 6.07 -6.61 7.46
N ALA A 31 6.43 -7.36 6.42
CA ALA A 31 5.68 -8.52 5.94
C ALA A 31 6.39 -9.81 6.40
N TYR A 32 5.74 -10.54 7.31
CA TYR A 32 6.20 -11.84 7.79
C TYR A 32 5.38 -12.98 7.17
N ALA A 33 5.79 -14.23 7.42
CA ALA A 33 5.12 -15.39 6.82
C ALA A 33 3.64 -15.53 7.23
N GLY A 34 3.29 -15.20 8.47
CA GLY A 34 1.92 -15.36 9.01
C GLY A 34 1.14 -14.05 9.22
N GLU A 35 1.83 -12.91 9.27
CA GLU A 35 1.24 -11.62 9.59
C GLU A 35 1.96 -10.47 8.91
N VAL A 36 1.31 -9.31 8.90
CA VAL A 36 1.90 -8.03 8.55
C VAL A 36 1.90 -7.11 9.75
N ILE A 37 3.02 -6.44 9.99
CA ILE A 37 3.12 -5.41 11.02
C ILE A 37 2.93 -4.05 10.34
N VAL A 38 1.86 -3.34 10.67
CA VAL A 38 1.59 -1.98 10.19
C VAL A 38 1.62 -1.02 11.37
N ASN A 39 2.54 -0.04 11.36
CA ASN A 39 2.73 0.90 12.47
C ASN A 39 2.82 0.22 13.86
N ARG A 40 3.56 -0.89 13.95
CA ARG A 40 3.71 -1.75 15.15
C ARG A 40 2.46 -2.53 15.58
N GLN A 41 1.40 -2.53 14.78
CA GLN A 41 0.24 -3.37 14.98
C GLN A 41 0.37 -4.63 14.12
N PRO A 42 0.46 -5.83 14.72
CA PRO A 42 0.41 -7.08 13.97
C PRO A 42 -1.01 -7.36 13.46
N ILE A 43 -1.12 -7.76 12.20
CA ILE A 43 -2.37 -8.08 11.52
C ILE A 43 -2.17 -9.44 10.82
N PRO A 44 -2.90 -10.50 11.22
CA PRO A 44 -2.86 -11.78 10.53
C PRO A 44 -3.27 -11.63 9.06
N TRP A 45 -2.55 -12.28 8.15
CA TRP A 45 -2.84 -12.15 6.71
C TRP A 45 -4.23 -12.64 6.31
N ASP A 46 -4.75 -13.63 7.01
CA ASP A 46 -6.09 -14.20 6.82
C ASP A 46 -7.21 -13.29 7.35
N ALA A 47 -6.88 -12.28 8.17
CA ALA A 47 -7.82 -11.29 8.67
C ALA A 47 -7.98 -10.07 7.73
N VAL A 48 -7.09 -9.89 6.74
CA VAL A 48 -7.17 -8.75 5.81
C VAL A 48 -8.30 -8.96 4.82
N GLU A 49 -9.34 -8.13 4.90
CA GLU A 49 -10.56 -8.26 4.09
C GLU A 49 -10.56 -7.33 2.89
N THR A 50 -10.08 -6.09 3.08
CA THR A 50 -10.05 -5.05 2.03
C THR A 50 -8.76 -4.26 2.08
N VAL A 51 -8.23 -3.94 0.90
CA VAL A 51 -7.19 -2.92 0.71
C VAL A 51 -7.80 -1.75 -0.04
N GLU A 52 -7.64 -0.56 0.52
CA GLU A 52 -8.04 0.70 -0.10
C GLU A 52 -6.82 1.57 -0.43
N VAL A 53 -6.80 2.14 -1.63
CA VAL A 53 -5.80 3.11 -2.07
C VAL A 53 -6.52 4.41 -2.42
N ALA A 54 -6.26 5.46 -1.64
CA ALA A 54 -6.82 6.79 -1.86
C ALA A 54 -5.71 7.78 -2.25
N ARG A 55 -5.99 8.71 -3.17
CA ARG A 55 -5.08 9.81 -3.50
C ARG A 55 -5.10 10.85 -2.36
N ALA A 56 -3.93 11.24 -1.86
CA ALA A 56 -3.82 12.28 -0.84
C ALA A 56 -4.07 13.67 -1.45
N ALA A 57 -5.02 14.43 -0.89
CA ALA A 57 -5.29 15.81 -1.31
C ALA A 57 -4.11 16.73 -0.92
N ARG A 58 -3.62 17.55 -1.85
CA ARG A 58 -2.48 18.46 -1.58
C ARG A 58 -2.93 19.75 -0.90
N ALA A 59 -2.18 20.22 0.10
CA ALA A 59 -2.23 21.61 0.52
C ALA A 59 -1.63 22.51 -0.58
N THR A 60 -2.46 23.36 -1.18
CA THR A 60 -2.12 24.32 -2.26
C THR A 60 -1.49 25.59 -1.68
N GLY A 61 -0.31 25.47 -1.05
CA GLY A 61 0.43 26.62 -0.49
C GLY A 61 1.69 27.01 -1.29
N PRO A 62 2.17 28.27 -1.21
CA PRO A 62 3.40 28.74 -1.87
C PRO A 62 4.66 27.95 -1.47
N ALA A 63 4.72 27.46 -0.23
CA ALA A 63 5.78 26.59 0.28
C ALA A 63 5.85 25.24 -0.48
N GLY A 64 4.74 24.81 -1.08
CA GLY A 64 4.67 23.60 -1.89
C GLY A 64 5.24 23.75 -3.30
N TRP A 65 5.67 24.94 -3.74
CA TRP A 65 6.24 25.14 -5.08
C TRP A 65 7.74 24.81 -5.14
N VAL A 66 8.49 25.08 -4.06
CA VAL A 66 9.94 24.85 -4.01
C VAL A 66 10.27 23.35 -3.89
N VAL A 67 9.42 22.56 -3.22
CA VAL A 67 9.58 21.10 -3.11
C VAL A 67 9.24 20.36 -4.42
N ARG A 68 8.47 20.98 -5.33
CA ARG A 68 8.00 20.35 -6.59
C ARG A 68 9.11 20.00 -7.58
N HIS A 69 10.25 20.69 -7.54
CA HIS A 69 11.27 20.57 -8.58
C HIS A 69 12.40 19.57 -8.26
N LEU A 70 12.49 19.07 -7.02
CA LEU A 70 13.57 18.15 -6.63
C LEU A 70 13.18 16.66 -6.72
N VAL A 71 11.88 16.33 -6.75
CA VAL A 71 11.38 14.95 -6.72
C VAL A 71 10.35 14.74 -7.83
N HIS A 72 10.72 14.00 -8.87
CA HIS A 72 9.89 13.60 -10.03
C HIS A 72 8.70 12.66 -9.67
N GLY A 73 8.00 12.86 -8.55
CA GLY A 73 7.02 11.91 -8.01
C GLY A 73 5.96 12.58 -7.15
N ASN A 74 5.15 13.43 -7.78
CA ASN A 74 4.28 14.40 -7.11
C ASN A 74 2.97 13.83 -6.54
N GLU A 75 2.59 12.59 -6.88
CA GLU A 75 1.38 11.95 -6.34
C GLU A 75 1.67 11.19 -5.05
N ARG A 76 0.77 11.36 -4.08
CA ARG A 76 0.84 10.74 -2.75
C ARG A 76 -0.44 9.96 -2.51
N PHE A 77 -0.32 8.87 -1.77
CA PHE A 77 -1.41 7.93 -1.55
C PHE A 77 -1.55 7.61 -0.07
N HIS A 78 -2.77 7.28 0.34
CA HIS A 78 -3.06 6.60 1.60
C HIS A 78 -3.40 5.15 1.24
N VAL A 79 -2.77 4.19 1.93
CA VAL A 79 -3.10 2.77 1.80
C VAL A 79 -3.72 2.31 3.11
N GLY A 80 -4.98 1.87 3.06
CA GLY A 80 -5.71 1.32 4.20
C GLY A 80 -5.85 -0.19 4.09
N LEU A 81 -5.56 -0.90 5.19
CA LEU A 81 -5.87 -2.32 5.36
C LEU A 81 -7.03 -2.44 6.34
N TYR A 82 -8.13 -3.05 5.91
CA TYR A 82 -9.33 -3.29 6.72
C TYR A 82 -9.38 -4.75 7.16
N PHE A 83 -9.64 -4.97 8.44
CA PHE A 83 -9.70 -6.30 9.06
C PHE A 83 -10.68 -6.29 10.23
N GLY A 84 -11.75 -7.08 10.15
CA GLY A 84 -12.86 -7.01 11.11
C GLY A 84 -13.43 -5.59 11.21
N THR A 85 -13.49 -5.03 12.43
CA THR A 85 -13.97 -3.66 12.67
C THR A 85 -12.84 -2.63 12.75
N GLN A 86 -11.62 -2.98 12.34
CA GLN A 86 -10.42 -2.15 12.48
C GLN A 86 -9.83 -1.77 11.12
N GLU A 87 -9.07 -0.69 11.10
CA GLU A 87 -8.27 -0.30 9.96
C GLU A 87 -6.85 0.08 10.39
N ALA A 88 -5.87 -0.20 9.53
CA ALA A 88 -4.52 0.30 9.64
C ALA A 88 -4.18 1.10 8.38
N VAL A 89 -3.74 2.34 8.55
CA VAL A 89 -3.52 3.27 7.44
C VAL A 89 -2.03 3.65 7.35
N LEU A 90 -1.50 3.59 6.12
CA LEU A 90 -0.17 4.06 5.73
C LEU A 90 -0.35 5.35 4.91
N PRO A 91 -0.26 6.53 5.55
CA PRO A 91 -0.59 7.77 4.90
C PRO A 91 0.58 8.37 4.12
N ASN A 92 0.24 9.16 3.10
CA ASN A 92 1.19 10.01 2.36
C ASN A 92 2.39 9.27 1.74
N VAL A 93 2.16 8.04 1.28
CA VAL A 93 3.18 7.22 0.63
C VAL A 93 3.34 7.58 -0.84
N THR A 94 4.51 7.31 -1.41
CA THR A 94 4.73 7.44 -2.86
C THR A 94 3.95 6.37 -3.62
N LEU A 95 3.85 6.52 -4.94
CA LEU A 95 3.30 5.48 -5.82
C LEU A 95 4.03 4.14 -5.62
N ASN A 96 5.36 4.12 -5.59
CA ASN A 96 6.14 2.88 -5.50
C ASN A 96 5.90 2.16 -4.17
N VAL A 97 5.85 2.90 -3.06
CA VAL A 97 5.55 2.33 -1.75
C VAL A 97 4.13 1.76 -1.72
N ALA A 98 3.13 2.51 -2.23
CA ALA A 98 1.78 2.01 -2.31
C ALA A 98 1.67 0.74 -3.18
N ARG A 99 2.34 0.69 -4.34
CA ARG A 99 2.42 -0.51 -5.19
C ARG A 99 3.03 -1.69 -4.44
N TYR A 100 4.16 -1.46 -3.78
CA TYR A 100 4.84 -2.50 -3.00
C TYR A 100 3.92 -3.08 -1.92
N ILE A 101 3.24 -2.23 -1.14
CA ILE A 101 2.31 -2.65 -0.08
C ILE A 101 1.16 -3.48 -0.66
N VAL A 102 0.49 -2.98 -1.70
CA VAL A 102 -0.67 -3.68 -2.30
C VAL A 102 -0.24 -5.03 -2.88
N GLN A 103 0.93 -5.09 -3.51
CA GLN A 103 1.48 -6.34 -4.05
C GLN A 103 1.91 -7.32 -2.95
N ALA A 104 2.44 -6.83 -1.83
CA ALA A 104 2.75 -7.65 -0.67
C ALA A 104 1.48 -8.31 -0.12
N VAL A 105 0.39 -7.55 0.01
CA VAL A 105 -0.91 -8.10 0.41
C VAL A 105 -1.39 -9.15 -0.61
N ALA A 106 -1.33 -8.85 -1.91
CA ALA A 106 -1.72 -9.79 -2.96
C ALA A 106 -0.87 -11.08 -3.01
N TYR A 107 0.37 -11.03 -2.51
CA TYR A 107 1.26 -12.19 -2.45
C TYR A 107 1.01 -13.04 -1.19
N HIS A 108 0.89 -12.40 -0.02
CA HIS A 108 0.83 -13.08 1.27
C HIS A 108 -0.58 -13.48 1.71
N ALA A 109 -1.62 -12.69 1.39
CA ALA A 109 -2.97 -12.96 1.84
C ALA A 109 -3.48 -14.32 1.30
N PRO A 110 -3.90 -15.25 2.18
CA PRO A 110 -4.39 -16.56 1.75
C PRO A 110 -5.81 -16.49 1.17
N SER A 111 -6.60 -15.53 1.64
CA SER A 111 -8.01 -15.30 1.24
C SER A 111 -8.12 -14.20 0.17
N PRO A 112 -9.19 -14.18 -0.64
CA PRO A 112 -9.46 -13.06 -1.55
C PRO A 112 -9.60 -11.74 -0.79
N VAL A 113 -8.82 -10.73 -1.18
CA VAL A 113 -8.84 -9.39 -0.58
C VAL A 113 -9.53 -8.43 -1.54
N ALA A 114 -10.59 -7.77 -1.10
CA ALA A 114 -11.29 -6.77 -1.89
C ALA A 114 -10.37 -5.56 -2.14
N TYR A 115 -10.46 -4.98 -3.33
CA TYR A 115 -9.68 -3.82 -3.72
C TYR A 115 -10.57 -2.61 -3.97
N LYS A 116 -10.19 -1.46 -3.40
CA LYS A 116 -10.80 -0.16 -3.68
C LYS A 116 -9.71 0.83 -4.02
N GLY A 117 -9.79 1.49 -5.16
CA GLY A 117 -8.81 2.53 -5.51
C GLY A 117 -8.55 2.62 -7.01
N PRO A 118 -7.61 3.48 -7.41
CA PRO A 118 -7.17 3.61 -8.79
C PRO A 118 -6.47 2.34 -9.30
N ASP A 119 -6.44 2.13 -10.61
CA ASP A 119 -5.75 0.98 -11.22
C ASP A 119 -4.22 1.09 -11.14
N GLY A 120 -3.54 -0.01 -11.46
CA GLY A 120 -2.07 -0.04 -11.65
C GLY A 120 -1.25 -0.36 -10.39
N PHE A 121 -1.90 -0.66 -9.26
CA PHE A 121 -1.21 -1.00 -8.01
C PHE A 121 -0.84 -2.48 -7.93
N SER A 122 -1.75 -3.35 -8.35
CA SER A 122 -1.57 -4.80 -8.49
C SER A 122 -2.53 -5.30 -9.59
N PRO A 123 -2.29 -6.47 -10.20
CA PRO A 123 -3.29 -7.12 -11.04
C PRO A 123 -4.58 -7.37 -10.24
N LEU A 124 -5.72 -7.15 -10.89
CA LEU A 124 -7.05 -7.23 -10.30
C LEU A 124 -7.87 -8.31 -11.00
N LYS A 125 -8.83 -8.89 -10.28
CA LYS A 125 -9.79 -9.85 -10.82
C LYS A 125 -11.21 -9.42 -10.46
N GLU A 126 -12.08 -9.43 -11.46
CA GLU A 126 -13.53 -9.26 -11.29
C GLU A 126 -14.18 -10.61 -11.00
N THR A 127 -15.20 -10.60 -10.14
CA THR A 127 -16.06 -11.76 -9.81
C THR A 127 -17.51 -11.32 -9.73
#